data_AF-A0A2V5NWB5-F1
#
_entry.id   AF-A0A2V5NWB5-F1
#
_cell.length_a   1.000
_cell.length_b   1.000
_cell.length_c   1.000
_cell.angle_alpha   90.00
_cell.angle_beta   90.00
_cell.angle_gamma   90.00
#
_symmetry.space_group_name_H-M   'P 1'
#
loop_
_entity.id
_entity.type
_entity.pdbx_description
1 polymer ?
#
loop_
_entity_poly.entity_id
_entity_poly.type
_entity_poly.pdbx_seq_one_letter_code
_entity_poly.pdbx_strand_id
1 'polypeptide(L)'
;MRRRLVGWGAILALAAVYFCAGKFGLSLASLNASASAVWPPSGIALAAVLLGGYRLWPGILLGAFLVNITTQGSVITTGGVAVGNTLEAVSAAWLVHRFAGGLKAFERARNIFKFVLLAAMLSPMLSATFGVTSLCLGHFARWHQYSAIWLTWWLGDMVSDLTIAPLLLVCLARPFIQSTPKRIPEEAGLLLTVALVGSLVFFNPFAAQNYPLEYLAILPLLWAA
;
A
#
# COMPACT_ATOMS: atom_id res chain seq x y z
N MET A 1 -21.06 13.36 20.84
CA MET A 1 -21.66 12.34 19.95
C MET A 1 -21.17 12.43 18.50
N ARG A 2 -21.26 13.59 17.83
CA ARG A 2 -20.89 13.78 16.40
C ARG A 2 -19.45 13.34 16.02
N ARG A 3 -18.43 13.64 16.85
CA ARG A 3 -17.04 13.21 16.62
C ARG A 3 -16.83 11.68 16.72
N ARG A 4 -17.64 10.97 17.52
CA ARG A 4 -17.58 9.49 17.62
C ARG A 4 -18.21 8.83 16.40
N LEU A 5 -19.36 9.33 15.93
CA LEU A 5 -20.04 8.83 14.72
C LEU A 5 -19.19 9.02 13.46
N VAL A 6 -18.53 10.18 13.32
CA VAL A 6 -17.56 10.42 12.23
C VAL A 6 -16.37 9.46 12.30
N GLY A 7 -15.95 9.06 13.51
CA GLY A 7 -14.89 8.06 13.71
C GLY A 7 -15.30 6.67 13.21
N TRP A 8 -16.51 6.20 13.56
CA TRP A 8 -17.02 4.90 13.11
C TRP A 8 -17.25 4.85 11.60
N GLY A 9 -17.78 5.92 11.02
CA GLY A 9 -17.94 6.01 9.56
C GLY A 9 -16.60 5.90 8.82
N ALA A 10 -15.55 6.56 9.31
CA ALA A 10 -14.21 6.46 8.72
C ALA A 10 -13.58 5.06 8.88
N ILE A 11 -13.80 4.40 10.02
CA ILE A 11 -13.35 3.02 10.26
C ILE A 11 -14.02 2.05 9.27
N LEU A 12 -15.34 2.16 9.09
CA LEU A 12 -16.08 1.30 8.17
C LEU A 12 -15.73 1.58 6.71
N ALA A 13 -15.56 2.85 6.35
CA ALA A 13 -15.11 3.23 5.01
C ALA A 13 -13.70 2.67 4.72
N LEU A 14 -12.77 2.78 5.67
CA LEU A 14 -11.44 2.20 5.52
C LEU A 14 -11.50 0.67 5.38
N ALA A 15 -12.30 -0.02 6.18
CA ALA A 15 -12.48 -1.46 6.07
C ALA A 15 -13.01 -1.87 4.69
N ALA A 16 -14.00 -1.14 4.16
CA ALA A 16 -14.57 -1.39 2.83
C ALA A 16 -13.54 -1.15 1.71
N VAL A 17 -12.82 -0.01 1.75
CA VAL A 17 -11.77 0.30 0.77
C VAL A 17 -10.65 -0.73 0.82
N TYR A 18 -10.18 -1.08 2.02
CA TYR A 18 -9.18 -2.12 2.23
C TYR A 18 -9.66 -3.46 1.65
N PHE A 19 -10.91 -3.84 1.91
CA PHE A 19 -11.49 -5.08 1.41
C PHE A 19 -11.52 -5.15 -0.12
N CYS A 20 -12.07 -4.12 -0.75
CA CYS A 20 -12.14 -4.05 -2.22
C CYS A 20 -10.74 -4.05 -2.85
N ALA A 21 -9.82 -3.26 -2.30
CA ALA A 21 -8.43 -3.19 -2.76
C ALA A 21 -7.70 -4.53 -2.59
N GLY A 22 -7.98 -5.25 -1.49
CA GLY A 22 -7.41 -6.56 -1.23
C GLY A 22 -7.93 -7.61 -2.20
N LYS A 23 -9.25 -7.65 -2.46
CA LYS A 23 -9.82 -8.56 -3.47
C LYS A 23 -9.31 -8.26 -4.88
N PHE A 24 -9.14 -6.98 -5.23
CA PHE A 24 -8.48 -6.60 -6.47
C PHE A 24 -7.02 -7.09 -6.51
N GLY A 25 -6.23 -6.84 -5.47
CA GLY A 25 -4.85 -7.32 -5.37
C GLY A 25 -4.73 -8.84 -5.48
N LEU A 26 -5.65 -9.60 -4.86
CA LEU A 26 -5.69 -11.06 -4.96
C LEU A 26 -6.09 -11.56 -6.36
N SER A 27 -6.87 -10.78 -7.13
CA SER A 27 -7.16 -11.14 -8.53
C SER A 27 -5.93 -11.12 -9.43
N LEU A 28 -4.84 -10.46 -8.98
CA LEU A 28 -3.55 -10.37 -9.66
C LEU A 28 -2.49 -11.31 -9.04
N ALA A 29 -2.85 -12.10 -8.03
CA ALA A 29 -1.91 -12.97 -7.33
C ALA A 29 -1.56 -14.22 -8.16
N SER A 30 -0.26 -14.53 -8.26
CA SER A 30 0.24 -15.62 -9.11
C SER A 30 0.90 -16.77 -8.35
N LEU A 31 1.47 -16.52 -7.16
CA LEU A 31 2.23 -17.51 -6.38
C LEU A 31 1.42 -18.15 -5.23
N ASN A 32 0.56 -17.37 -4.55
CA ASN A 32 -0.31 -17.87 -3.50
C ASN A 32 -1.62 -17.09 -3.51
N ALA A 33 -2.75 -17.76 -3.23
CA ALA A 33 -4.08 -17.14 -3.20
C ALA A 33 -4.21 -16.01 -2.15
N SER A 34 -3.23 -15.83 -1.27
CA SER A 34 -3.18 -14.78 -0.25
C SER A 34 -2.01 -13.80 -0.41
N ALA A 35 -1.09 -14.01 -1.37
CA ALA A 35 0.08 -13.13 -1.57
C ALA A 35 0.13 -12.62 -3.02
N SER A 36 0.10 -11.29 -3.19
CA SER A 36 0.17 -10.63 -4.50
C SER A 36 1.47 -9.83 -4.64
N ALA A 37 1.96 -9.72 -5.88
CA ALA A 37 3.17 -8.95 -6.20
C ALA A 37 2.99 -7.44 -5.98
N VAL A 38 1.74 -6.96 -5.99
CA VAL A 38 1.36 -5.62 -5.55
C VAL A 38 0.20 -5.79 -4.59
N TRP A 39 0.35 -5.29 -3.35
CA TRP A 39 -0.69 -5.38 -2.33
C TRP A 39 -1.25 -4.01 -1.96
N PRO A 40 -2.20 -3.46 -2.76
CA PRO A 40 -2.76 -2.12 -2.54
C PRO A 40 -3.22 -1.78 -1.10
N PRO A 41 -3.76 -2.73 -0.31
CA PRO A 41 -4.22 -2.43 1.03
C PRO A 41 -3.16 -1.89 2.00
N SER A 42 -1.89 -2.31 1.92
CA SER A 42 -0.85 -1.84 2.86
C SER A 42 -0.61 -0.33 2.73
N GLY A 43 -0.39 0.17 1.50
CA GLY A 43 -0.20 1.59 1.27
C GLY A 43 -1.44 2.42 1.62
N ILE A 44 -2.65 1.89 1.38
CA ILE A 44 -3.91 2.52 1.80
C ILE A 44 -3.98 2.61 3.33
N ALA A 45 -3.65 1.53 4.03
CA ALA A 45 -3.69 1.47 5.49
C ALA A 45 -2.67 2.45 6.11
N LEU A 46 -1.44 2.46 5.60
CA LEU A 46 -0.40 3.40 6.03
C LEU A 46 -0.83 4.86 5.83
N ALA A 47 -1.29 5.22 4.62
CA ALA A 47 -1.77 6.57 4.33
C ALA A 47 -2.95 6.96 5.21
N ALA A 48 -3.92 6.05 5.41
CA ALA A 48 -5.08 6.30 6.25
C ALA A 48 -4.68 6.58 7.71
N VAL A 49 -3.74 5.83 8.27
CA VAL A 49 -3.28 6.06 9.66
C VAL A 49 -2.47 7.35 9.77
N LEU A 50 -1.63 7.68 8.79
CA LEU A 50 -0.88 8.95 8.77
C LEU A 50 -1.79 10.18 8.64
N LEU A 51 -2.88 10.09 7.86
CA LEU A 51 -3.83 11.19 7.64
C LEU A 51 -4.91 11.29 8.75
N GLY A 52 -5.51 10.16 9.10
CA GLY A 52 -6.67 10.06 9.99
C GLY A 52 -6.34 9.73 11.45
N GLY A 53 -5.10 9.32 11.70
CA GLY A 53 -4.56 8.93 13.01
C GLY A 53 -4.81 7.46 13.37
N TYR A 54 -4.15 7.00 14.44
CA TYR A 54 -4.17 5.61 14.91
C TYR A 54 -5.55 5.04 15.20
N ARG A 55 -6.57 5.87 15.48
CA ARG A 55 -7.96 5.43 15.71
C ARG A 55 -8.59 4.63 14.56
N LEU A 56 -7.99 4.66 13.37
CA LEU A 56 -8.46 3.91 12.21
C LEU A 56 -7.96 2.46 12.16
N TRP A 57 -7.08 2.05 13.07
CA TRP A 57 -6.58 0.67 13.15
C TRP A 57 -7.67 -0.42 13.14
N PRO A 58 -8.86 -0.25 13.75
CA PRO A 58 -9.90 -1.28 13.70
C PRO A 58 -10.45 -1.50 12.29
N GLY A 59 -10.39 -0.47 11.43
CA GLY A 59 -10.82 -0.57 10.03
C GLY A 59 -9.86 -1.43 9.20
N ILE A 60 -8.56 -1.34 9.49
CA ILE A 60 -7.52 -2.18 8.87
C ILE A 60 -7.73 -3.62 9.30
N LEU A 61 -7.87 -3.86 10.61
CA LEU A 61 -8.12 -5.19 11.15
C LEU A 61 -9.37 -5.82 10.52
N LEU A 62 -10.48 -5.08 10.49
CA LEU A 62 -11.74 -5.56 9.92
C LEU A 62 -11.62 -5.84 8.42
N GLY A 63 -11.03 -4.92 7.65
CA GLY A 63 -10.81 -5.09 6.21
C GLY A 63 -9.92 -6.30 5.91
N ALA A 64 -8.79 -6.42 6.59
CA ALA A 64 -7.87 -7.55 6.45
C ALA A 64 -8.52 -8.88 6.85
N PHE A 65 -9.31 -8.89 7.93
CA PHE A 65 -10.09 -10.06 8.34
C PHE A 65 -11.08 -10.46 7.25
N LEU A 66 -11.86 -9.52 6.73
CA LEU A 66 -12.86 -9.80 5.68
C LEU A 66 -12.21 -10.33 4.40
N VAL A 67 -11.07 -9.78 3.98
CA VAL A 67 -10.34 -10.25 2.79
C VAL A 67 -9.93 -11.71 2.98
N ASN A 68 -9.32 -12.03 4.12
CA ASN A 68 -8.73 -13.34 4.36
C ASN A 68 -9.78 -14.41 4.69
N ILE A 69 -10.85 -14.09 5.45
CA ILE A 69 -11.90 -15.05 5.76
C ILE A 69 -12.64 -15.50 4.50
N THR A 70 -12.86 -14.56 3.57
CA THR A 70 -13.49 -14.84 2.28
C THR A 70 -12.54 -15.45 1.24
N THR A 71 -11.28 -15.71 1.62
CA THR A 71 -10.29 -16.38 0.76
C THR A 71 -9.92 -17.76 1.31
N GLN A 72 -9.67 -17.88 2.61
CA GLN A 72 -9.20 -19.12 3.26
C GLN A 72 -10.27 -19.83 4.10
N GLY A 73 -11.30 -19.12 4.57
CA GLY A 73 -12.38 -19.69 5.40
C GLY A 73 -12.03 -19.99 6.85
N SER A 74 -10.76 -19.88 7.28
CA SER A 74 -10.33 -20.14 8.65
C SER A 74 -10.26 -18.87 9.51
N VAL A 75 -11.05 -18.82 10.59
CA VAL A 75 -11.10 -17.68 11.52
C VAL A 75 -9.77 -17.44 12.23
N ILE A 76 -9.12 -18.50 12.70
CA ILE A 76 -7.85 -18.39 13.47
C ILE A 76 -6.73 -17.89 12.56
N THR A 77 -6.58 -18.51 11.39
CA THR A 77 -5.56 -18.13 10.40
C THR A 77 -5.75 -16.68 9.95
N THR A 78 -7.00 -16.34 9.62
CA THR A 78 -7.37 -14.99 9.22
C THR A 78 -7.11 -13.96 10.31
N GLY A 79 -7.37 -14.29 11.57
CA GLY A 79 -7.08 -13.42 12.70
C GLY A 79 -5.59 -13.08 12.79
N GLY A 80 -4.72 -14.08 12.65
CA GLY A 80 -3.27 -13.86 12.67
C GLY A 80 -2.77 -12.98 11.51
N VAL A 81 -3.28 -13.19 10.29
CA VAL A 81 -2.97 -12.32 9.14
C VAL A 81 -3.47 -10.90 9.39
N ALA A 82 -4.72 -10.73 9.84
CA ALA A 82 -5.29 -9.41 10.09
C ALA A 82 -4.52 -8.61 11.15
N VAL A 83 -4.06 -9.29 12.21
CA VAL A 83 -3.18 -8.69 13.22
C VAL A 83 -1.86 -8.24 12.61
N GLY A 84 -1.22 -9.09 11.80
CA GLY A 84 0.02 -8.77 11.09
C GLY A 84 -0.09 -7.49 10.26
N ASN A 85 -1.07 -7.41 9.37
CA ASN A 85 -1.29 -6.26 8.49
C ASN A 85 -1.61 -4.98 9.29
N THR A 86 -2.33 -5.12 10.41
CA THR A 86 -2.64 -3.98 11.30
C THR A 86 -1.37 -3.49 11.99
N LEU A 87 -0.53 -4.40 12.49
CA LEU A 87 0.74 -4.07 13.14
C LEU A 87 1.71 -3.40 12.18
N GLU A 88 1.81 -3.87 10.94
CA GLU A 88 2.56 -3.22 9.87
C GLU A 88 2.13 -1.75 9.74
N ALA A 89 0.86 -1.48 9.43
CA ALA A 89 0.40 -0.11 9.17
C ALA A 89 0.55 0.82 10.39
N VAL A 90 0.26 0.32 11.60
CA VAL A 90 0.39 1.11 12.84
C VAL A 90 1.85 1.39 13.17
N SER A 91 2.73 0.38 13.05
CA SER A 91 4.17 0.55 13.32
C SER A 91 4.84 1.44 12.27
N ALA A 92 4.50 1.28 10.99
CA ALA A 92 4.93 2.12 9.89
C ALA A 92 4.59 3.59 10.17
N ALA A 93 3.33 3.89 10.47
CA ALA A 93 2.89 5.24 10.78
C ALA A 93 3.57 5.81 12.03
N TRP A 94 3.77 4.99 13.06
CA TRP A 94 4.50 5.37 14.27
C TRP A 94 5.95 5.73 14.00
N LEU A 95 6.67 4.89 13.26
CA LEU A 95 8.05 5.12 12.88
C LEU A 95 8.18 6.39 12.02
N VAL A 96 7.29 6.57 11.05
CA VAL A 96 7.28 7.76 10.17
C VAL A 96 6.99 9.03 10.95
N HIS A 97 6.00 9.02 11.86
CA HIS A 97 5.73 10.16 12.73
C HIS A 97 6.92 10.49 13.63
N ARG A 98 7.56 9.47 14.20
CA ARG A 98 8.63 9.64 15.19
C ARG A 98 9.94 10.10 14.56
N PHE A 99 10.29 9.55 13.39
CA PHE A 99 11.63 9.69 12.83
C PHE A 99 11.69 10.41 11.48
N ALA A 100 10.63 10.32 10.66
CA ALA A 100 10.56 10.90 9.31
C ALA A 100 9.69 12.17 9.20
N GLY A 101 9.12 12.66 10.31
CA GLY A 101 8.35 13.90 10.32
C GLY A 101 6.89 13.76 9.88
N GLY A 102 6.32 12.55 9.91
CA GLY A 102 4.90 12.31 9.65
C GLY A 102 4.48 12.72 8.24
N LEU A 103 3.42 13.52 8.13
CA LEU A 103 2.93 14.05 6.84
C LEU A 103 3.95 14.92 6.08
N LYS A 104 5.00 15.41 6.75
CA LYS A 104 6.08 16.18 6.13
C LYS A 104 7.24 15.32 5.64
N ALA A 105 7.06 13.99 5.57
CA ALA A 105 8.11 13.07 5.16
C ALA A 105 8.67 13.38 3.76
N PHE A 106 7.85 13.95 2.87
CA PHE A 106 8.25 14.26 1.49
C PHE A 106 8.82 15.67 1.29
N GLU A 107 8.91 16.49 2.34
CA GLU A 107 9.48 17.85 2.22
C GLU A 107 11.01 17.87 2.23
N ARG A 108 11.67 16.77 2.65
CA ARG A 108 13.14 16.68 2.73
C ARG A 108 13.60 15.30 2.30
N ALA A 109 14.64 15.23 1.45
CA ALA A 109 15.23 13.97 1.00
C ALA A 109 15.58 13.00 2.14
N ARG A 110 16.14 13.52 3.25
CA ARG A 110 16.44 12.71 4.46
C ARG A 110 15.21 12.00 5.03
N ASN A 111 14.06 12.65 5.01
CA ASN A 111 12.83 12.08 5.54
C ASN A 111 12.24 11.05 4.57
N ILE A 112 12.42 11.23 3.25
CA ILE A 112 12.08 10.23 2.23
C ILE A 112 12.88 8.94 2.47
N PHE A 113 14.20 9.03 2.63
CA PHE A 113 15.02 7.84 2.92
C PHE A 113 14.58 7.13 4.21
N LYS A 114 14.21 7.88 5.25
CA LYS A 114 13.68 7.30 6.49
C LYS A 114 12.31 6.66 6.27
N PHE A 115 11.44 7.25 5.45
CA PHE A 115 10.15 6.67 5.10
C PHE A 115 10.36 5.33 4.38
N VAL A 116 11.22 5.29 3.35
CA VAL A 116 11.55 4.05 2.63
C VAL A 116 12.05 2.97 3.58
N LEU A 117 13.03 3.29 4.43
CA LEU A 117 13.59 2.30 5.35
C LEU A 117 12.58 1.85 6.40
N LEU A 118 11.90 2.78 7.06
CA LEU A 118 11.10 2.48 8.24
C LEU A 118 9.70 1.96 7.89
N ALA A 119 9.03 2.60 6.93
CA ALA A 119 7.68 2.22 6.52
C ALA A 119 7.69 1.15 5.43
N ALA A 120 8.46 1.32 4.36
CA ALA A 120 8.37 0.37 3.24
C ALA A 120 9.22 -0.90 3.44
N MET A 121 10.34 -0.85 4.15
CA MET A 121 11.21 -2.04 4.31
C MET A 121 10.99 -2.77 5.63
N LEU A 122 10.96 -2.07 6.76
CA LEU A 122 10.94 -2.72 8.08
C LEU A 122 9.54 -3.13 8.55
N SER A 123 8.51 -2.29 8.44
CA SER A 123 7.16 -2.64 8.92
C SER A 123 6.52 -3.84 8.20
N PRO A 124 6.66 -4.01 6.87
CA PRO A 124 6.09 -5.16 6.16
C PRO A 124 6.64 -6.50 6.63
N MET A 125 7.82 -6.52 7.27
CA MET A 125 8.34 -7.74 7.87
C MET A 125 7.39 -8.28 8.96
N LEU A 126 6.64 -7.41 9.66
CA LEU A 126 5.61 -7.82 10.62
C LEU A 126 4.45 -8.52 9.91
N SER A 127 3.88 -7.89 8.89
CA SER A 127 2.80 -8.46 8.09
C SER A 127 3.18 -9.80 7.48
N ALA A 128 4.31 -9.87 6.77
CA ALA A 128 4.79 -11.10 6.16
C ALA A 128 5.05 -12.22 7.19
N THR A 129 5.63 -11.88 8.36
CA THR A 129 5.92 -12.89 9.40
C THR A 129 4.65 -13.42 10.02
N PHE A 130 3.74 -12.55 10.46
CA PHE A 130 2.46 -12.96 11.05
C PHE A 130 1.58 -13.67 10.03
N GLY A 131 1.51 -13.16 8.80
CA GLY A 131 0.73 -13.72 7.72
C GLY A 131 1.18 -15.13 7.35
N VAL A 132 2.45 -15.30 6.96
CA VAL A 132 2.97 -16.60 6.52
C VAL A 132 3.03 -17.61 7.66
N THR A 133 3.38 -17.19 8.88
CA THR A 133 3.33 -18.08 10.05
C THR A 133 1.90 -18.57 10.30
N SER A 134 0.90 -17.68 10.21
CA SER A 134 -0.50 -18.07 10.37
C SER A 134 -0.91 -19.08 9.29
N LEU A 135 -0.53 -18.85 8.03
CA LEU A 135 -0.82 -19.77 6.93
C LEU A 135 -0.21 -21.15 7.13
N CYS A 136 1.04 -21.20 7.59
CA CYS A 136 1.73 -22.46 7.84
C CYS A 136 1.13 -23.22 9.02
N LEU A 137 0.80 -22.53 10.11
CA LEU A 137 0.12 -23.12 11.26
C LEU A 137 -1.32 -23.58 10.93
N GLY A 138 -2.00 -22.85 10.04
CA GLY A 138 -3.33 -23.20 9.53
C GLY A 138 -3.34 -24.26 8.43
N HIS A 139 -2.17 -24.82 8.07
CA HIS A 139 -2.00 -25.78 6.97
C HIS A 139 -2.40 -25.27 5.57
N PHE A 140 -2.51 -23.96 5.39
CA PHE A 140 -2.77 -23.31 4.10
C PHE A 140 -1.49 -23.07 3.28
N ALA A 141 -0.32 -23.16 3.92
CA ALA A 141 0.99 -23.11 3.27
C ALA A 141 1.94 -24.18 3.83
N ARG A 142 2.80 -24.74 2.98
CA ARG A 142 3.84 -25.68 3.41
C ARG A 142 5.05 -24.91 3.96
N TRP A 143 5.61 -25.36 5.08
CA TRP A 143 6.80 -24.75 5.70
C TRP A 143 8.00 -24.62 4.76
N HIS A 144 8.17 -25.55 3.81
CA HIS A 144 9.24 -25.46 2.81
C HIS A 144 9.10 -24.26 1.86
N GLN A 145 7.88 -23.73 1.68
CA GLN A 145 7.60 -22.55 0.85
C GLN A 145 7.60 -21.25 1.66
N TYR A 146 7.86 -21.31 2.98
CA TYR A 146 7.74 -20.17 3.88
C TYR A 146 8.53 -18.95 3.39
N SER A 147 9.81 -19.14 3.03
CA SER A 147 10.69 -18.05 2.59
C SER A 147 10.22 -17.42 1.28
N ALA A 148 9.75 -18.24 0.33
CA ALA A 148 9.25 -17.75 -0.96
C ALA A 148 7.97 -16.92 -0.78
N ILE A 149 6.99 -17.43 -0.01
CA ILE A 149 5.74 -16.72 0.26
C ILE A 149 6.02 -15.46 1.06
N TRP A 150 6.89 -15.53 2.06
CA TRP A 150 7.28 -14.38 2.89
C TRP A 150 7.92 -13.27 2.05
N LEU A 151 8.82 -13.63 1.12
CA LEU A 151 9.47 -12.66 0.25
C LEU A 151 8.46 -12.01 -0.70
N THR A 152 7.55 -12.79 -1.31
CA THR A 152 6.50 -12.24 -2.18
C THR A 152 5.57 -11.30 -1.41
N TRP A 153 5.19 -11.68 -0.19
CA TRP A 153 4.33 -10.87 0.67
C TRP A 153 5.02 -9.55 1.06
N TRP A 154 6.25 -9.65 1.55
CA TRP A 154 7.06 -8.49 1.92
C TRP A 154 7.28 -7.54 0.75
N LEU A 155 7.58 -8.06 -0.46
CA LEU A 155 7.72 -7.26 -1.66
C LEU A 155 6.41 -6.56 -2.05
N GLY A 156 5.27 -7.27 -1.99
CA GLY A 156 3.97 -6.70 -2.34
C GLY A 156 3.57 -5.54 -1.44
N ASP A 157 3.81 -5.68 -0.14
CA ASP A 157 3.57 -4.66 0.88
C ASP A 157 4.54 -3.48 0.70
N MET A 158 5.84 -3.74 0.54
CA MET A 158 6.86 -2.71 0.29
C MET A 158 6.53 -1.88 -0.95
N VAL A 159 6.19 -2.52 -2.07
CA VAL A 159 5.84 -1.82 -3.31
C VAL A 159 4.61 -0.93 -3.10
N SER A 160 3.60 -1.42 -2.37
CA SER A 160 2.40 -0.65 -2.04
C SER A 160 2.72 0.59 -1.20
N ASP A 161 3.56 0.44 -0.18
CA ASP A 161 3.99 1.55 0.67
C ASP A 161 4.83 2.58 -0.08
N LEU A 162 5.60 2.17 -1.09
CA LEU A 162 6.39 3.08 -1.92
C LEU A 162 5.62 3.76 -3.04
N THR A 163 4.49 3.20 -3.47
CA THR A 163 3.74 3.71 -4.63
C THR A 163 2.41 4.32 -4.23
N ILE A 164 1.60 3.58 -3.47
CA ILE A 164 0.22 3.96 -3.14
C ILE A 164 0.17 4.90 -1.95
N ALA A 165 0.93 4.62 -0.88
CA ALA A 165 0.93 5.51 0.30
C ALA A 165 1.35 6.95 -0.04
N PRO A 166 2.50 7.23 -0.68
CA PRO A 166 2.88 8.59 -1.05
C PRO A 166 1.89 9.25 -1.99
N LEU A 167 1.33 8.52 -2.97
CA LEU A 167 0.31 9.05 -3.88
C LEU A 167 -0.91 9.55 -3.10
N LEU A 168 -1.43 8.73 -2.19
CA LEU A 168 -2.57 9.11 -1.35
C LEU A 168 -2.22 10.26 -0.39
N LEU A 169 -1.01 10.28 0.17
CA LEU A 169 -0.56 11.36 1.04
C LEU A 169 -0.46 12.68 0.28
N VAL A 170 0.05 12.69 -0.95
CA VAL A 170 0.10 13.91 -1.78
C VAL A 170 -1.31 14.37 -2.16
N CYS A 171 -2.15 13.47 -2.65
CA CYS A 171 -3.50 13.81 -3.11
C CYS A 171 -4.45 14.25 -1.99
N LEU A 172 -4.28 13.71 -0.76
CA LEU A 172 -5.22 13.92 0.34
C LEU A 172 -4.69 14.84 1.45
N ALA A 173 -3.37 14.95 1.66
CA ALA A 173 -2.83 15.83 2.71
C ALA A 173 -2.86 17.31 2.32
N ARG A 174 -2.83 17.63 1.02
CA ARG A 174 -3.04 18.99 0.52
C ARG A 174 -4.38 19.03 -0.21
N PRO A 175 -5.40 19.70 0.31
CA PRO A 175 -6.63 19.87 -0.45
C PRO A 175 -6.28 20.63 -1.74
N PHE A 176 -6.67 20.07 -2.88
CA PHE A 176 -6.67 20.66 -4.24
C PHE A 176 -7.28 22.08 -4.32
N ILE A 177 -7.77 22.62 -3.20
CA ILE A 177 -8.42 23.92 -3.04
C ILE A 177 -7.43 25.09 -3.23
N GLN A 178 -6.11 24.87 -3.18
CA GLN A 178 -5.11 25.88 -3.56
C GLN A 178 -4.58 25.73 -4.98
N SER A 179 -4.94 24.66 -5.71
CA SER A 179 -4.65 24.58 -7.13
C SER A 179 -5.63 25.50 -7.83
N THR A 180 -5.13 26.64 -8.32
CA THR A 180 -5.90 27.48 -9.25
C THR A 180 -6.43 26.58 -10.37
N PRO A 181 -7.67 26.77 -10.85
CA PRO A 181 -8.30 25.89 -11.86
C PRO A 181 -7.50 25.72 -13.16
N LYS A 182 -6.45 26.53 -13.36
CA LYS A 182 -5.48 26.44 -14.44
C LYS A 182 -4.43 25.31 -14.28
N ARG A 183 -4.20 24.76 -13.08
CA ARG A 183 -3.19 23.71 -12.81
C ARG A 183 -3.73 22.27 -12.83
N ILE A 184 -5.05 22.09 -12.73
CA ILE A 184 -5.72 20.79 -12.82
C ILE A 184 -5.40 20.06 -14.15
N PRO A 185 -5.40 20.71 -15.34
CA PRO A 185 -5.03 20.02 -16.58
C PRO A 185 -3.54 19.66 -16.64
N GLU A 186 -2.65 20.42 -16.01
CA GLU A 186 -1.21 20.10 -15.96
C GLU A 186 -0.95 18.88 -15.07
N GLU A 187 -1.53 18.86 -13.86
CA GLU A 187 -1.40 17.72 -12.93
C GLU A 187 -2.03 16.44 -13.49
N ALA A 188 -3.21 16.56 -14.11
CA ALA A 188 -3.87 15.44 -14.79
C ALA A 188 -3.07 14.98 -16.01
N GLY A 189 -2.50 15.92 -16.79
CA GLY A 189 -1.61 15.62 -17.92
C GLY A 189 -0.37 14.87 -17.48
N LEU A 190 0.27 15.30 -16.39
CA LEU A 190 1.44 14.64 -15.80
C LEU A 190 1.11 13.22 -15.33
N LEU A 191 0.04 13.03 -14.57
CA LEU A 191 -0.42 11.71 -14.13
C LEU A 191 -0.75 10.79 -15.32
N LEU A 192 -1.45 11.32 -16.32
CA LEU A 192 -1.81 10.57 -17.52
C LEU A 192 -0.56 10.17 -18.31
N THR A 193 0.44 11.06 -18.40
CA THR A 193 1.70 10.81 -19.10
C THR A 193 2.54 9.77 -18.35
N VAL A 194 2.64 9.86 -17.02
CA VAL A 194 3.31 8.85 -16.19
C VAL A 194 2.61 7.49 -16.30
N ALA A 195 1.29 7.46 -16.27
CA ALA A 195 0.52 6.21 -16.42
C ALA A 195 0.65 5.62 -17.83
N LEU A 196 0.68 6.45 -18.88
CA LEU A 196 0.86 6.02 -20.26
C LEU A 196 2.27 5.48 -20.48
N VAL A 197 3.30 6.20 -20.04
CA VAL A 197 4.70 5.74 -20.14
C VAL A 197 4.91 4.48 -19.31
N GLY A 198 4.37 4.44 -18.09
CA GLY A 198 4.42 3.26 -17.23
C GLY A 198 3.75 2.04 -17.89
N SER A 199 2.59 2.22 -18.52
CA SER A 199 1.91 1.12 -19.22
C SER A 199 2.68 0.67 -20.47
N LEU A 200 3.24 1.59 -21.26
CA LEU A 200 4.07 1.25 -22.42
C LEU A 200 5.35 0.48 -22.04
N VAL A 201 5.99 0.85 -20.92
CA VAL A 201 7.17 0.13 -20.41
C VAL A 201 6.79 -1.25 -19.88
N PHE A 202 5.71 -1.38 -19.11
CA PHE A 202 5.32 -2.66 -18.50
C PHE A 202 4.71 -3.67 -19.47
N PHE A 203 3.83 -3.23 -20.37
CA PHE A 203 3.20 -4.11 -21.36
C PHE A 203 4.10 -4.34 -22.59
N ASN A 204 5.15 -3.52 -22.75
CA ASN A 204 6.16 -3.56 -23.79
C ASN A 204 5.62 -4.06 -25.16
N PRO A 205 4.65 -3.37 -25.78
CA PRO A 205 4.08 -3.78 -27.07
C PRO A 205 5.13 -3.75 -28.20
N PHE A 206 6.28 -3.14 -27.96
CA PHE A 206 7.41 -3.05 -28.90
C PHE A 206 8.58 -3.97 -28.50
N ALA A 207 8.35 -4.98 -27.66
CA ALA A 207 9.39 -5.90 -27.19
C ALA A 207 10.19 -6.55 -28.34
N ALA A 208 9.57 -6.74 -29.50
CA ALA A 208 10.22 -7.27 -30.70
C ALA A 208 11.30 -6.35 -31.30
N GLN A 209 11.33 -5.06 -30.95
CA GLN A 209 12.24 -4.07 -31.54
C GLN A 209 13.32 -3.55 -30.56
N ASN A 210 13.40 -4.07 -29.32
CA ASN A 210 14.41 -3.69 -28.31
C ASN A 210 14.60 -2.17 -28.11
N TYR A 211 13.52 -1.39 -28.23
CA TYR A 211 13.61 0.04 -27.91
C TYR A 211 13.75 0.24 -26.40
N PRO A 212 14.67 1.11 -25.94
CA PRO A 212 14.84 1.39 -24.51
C PRO A 212 13.76 2.39 -24.06
N LEU A 213 12.52 1.90 -23.98
CA LEU A 213 11.34 2.70 -23.59
C LEU A 213 11.44 3.28 -22.16
N GLU A 214 12.35 2.73 -21.35
CA GLU A 214 12.69 3.21 -20.00
C GLU A 214 13.12 4.69 -20.00
N TYR A 215 13.79 5.17 -21.05
CA TYR A 215 14.21 6.58 -21.14
C TYR A 215 13.03 7.54 -21.33
N LEU A 216 11.87 7.07 -21.79
CA LEU A 216 10.68 7.91 -21.91
C LEU A 216 10.14 8.33 -20.54
N ALA A 217 10.48 7.61 -19.46
CA ALA A 217 10.11 7.99 -18.10
C ALA A 217 10.84 9.26 -17.62
N ILE A 218 11.97 9.61 -18.24
CA ILE A 218 12.74 10.81 -17.90
C ILE A 218 11.98 12.10 -18.27
N LEU A 219 11.19 12.08 -19.36
CA LEU A 219 10.46 13.25 -19.85
C LEU A 219 9.38 13.75 -18.88
N PRO A 220 8.45 12.91 -18.36
CA PRO A 220 7.49 13.37 -17.36
C PRO A 220 8.18 13.68 -16.02
N LEU A 221 9.28 13.00 -15.66
CA LEU A 221 10.04 13.33 -14.45
C LEU A 221 10.73 14.70 -14.52
N LEU A 222 11.27 15.07 -15.69
CA LEU A 222 11.81 16.40 -15.96
C LEU A 222 10.71 17.47 -15.96
N TRP A 223 9.52 17.15 -16.46
CA TRP A 223 8.40 18.09 -16.46
C TRP A 223 7.82 18.34 -15.06
N ALA A 224 8.01 17.39 -14.13
CA ALA A 224 7.59 17.50 -12.74
C ALA A 224 8.59 18.22 -11.81
N ALA A 225 9.86 18.36 -12.22
CA ALA A 225 10.98 18.89 -11.42
C ALA A 225 11.07 20.41 -11.47
#